data_AF-A0A4R3ZAQ6-F1
#
_entry.id   AF-A0A4R3ZAQ6-F1
#
_cell.length_a   1.000
_cell.length_b   1.000
_cell.length_c   1.000
_cell.angle_alpha   90.00
_cell.angle_beta   90.00
_cell.angle_gamma   90.00
#
_symmetry.space_group_name_H-M   'P 1'
#
loop_
_entity.id
_entity.type
_entity.pdbx_description
1 polymer ?
#
loop_
_entity_poly.entity_id
_entity_poly.type
_entity_poly.pdbx_seq_one_letter_code
_entity_poly.pdbx_strand_id
1 'polypeptide(L)'
;MKKLLLVLLLVLSGCGKTPQYYLYVYYAKTCPVCRSFIETVIPQLEEKYGSSMKITKMDIDEESSIEAYAKTCSLLEDYYADENSGSVPFIVLDGYFAKFGYEIDEDQLMIEAIDDALQHRQIPLDLNDVYYFQEGKTFH
;
A
#
# COMPACT_ATOMS: atom_id res chain seq x y z
N MET A 1 17.52 -22.44 -55.67
CA MET A 1 16.42 -21.50 -55.33
C MET A 1 16.02 -21.76 -53.88
N LYS A 2 16.67 -21.10 -52.91
CA LYS A 2 16.12 -19.95 -52.16
C LYS A 2 14.72 -20.23 -51.60
N LYS A 3 14.64 -20.68 -50.34
CA LYS A 3 13.75 -20.15 -49.29
C LYS A 3 14.38 -20.41 -47.92
N LEU A 4 15.34 -19.56 -47.57
CA LEU A 4 15.80 -19.36 -46.19
C LEU A 4 14.65 -18.64 -45.47
N LEU A 5 13.79 -19.36 -44.76
CA LEU A 5 12.74 -18.74 -43.94
C LEU A 5 13.32 -18.46 -42.55
N LEU A 6 14.03 -17.34 -42.47
CA LEU A 6 14.61 -16.80 -41.25
C LEU A 6 13.52 -16.00 -40.50
N VAL A 7 13.39 -16.26 -39.19
CA VAL A 7 12.97 -15.37 -38.09
C VAL A 7 11.61 -14.66 -38.22
N LEU A 8 10.69 -14.96 -37.29
CA LEU A 8 10.31 -14.04 -36.20
C LEU A 8 9.33 -14.77 -35.27
N LEU A 9 9.86 -15.68 -34.44
CA LEU A 9 9.25 -15.94 -33.14
C LEU A 9 9.43 -14.65 -32.33
N LEU A 10 8.49 -13.72 -32.52
CA LEU A 10 8.16 -12.70 -31.52
C LEU A 10 7.74 -13.49 -30.29
N VAL A 11 8.73 -13.85 -29.49
CA VAL A 11 8.52 -14.14 -28.07
C VAL A 11 8.01 -12.82 -27.51
N LEU A 12 6.69 -12.66 -27.58
CA LEU A 12 5.95 -11.82 -26.65
C LEU A 12 6.16 -12.47 -25.29
N SER A 13 7.36 -12.33 -24.74
CA SER A 13 7.56 -12.37 -23.30
C SER A 13 6.68 -11.24 -22.81
N GLY A 14 5.43 -11.57 -22.48
CA GLY A 14 4.61 -10.76 -21.61
C GLY A 14 5.41 -10.63 -20.33
N CYS A 15 6.28 -9.62 -20.30
CA CYS A 15 6.94 -9.16 -19.10
C CYS A 15 5.77 -8.58 -18.29
N GLY A 16 5.12 -9.44 -17.52
CA GLY A 16 4.13 -9.00 -16.55
C GLY A 16 4.85 -7.98 -15.70
N LYS A 17 4.40 -6.72 -15.75
CA LYS A 17 4.99 -5.67 -14.92
C LYS A 17 4.74 -6.09 -13.48
N THR A 18 5.79 -6.57 -12.82
CA THR A 18 5.74 -6.87 -11.39
C THR A 18 5.58 -5.53 -10.67
N PRO A 19 4.60 -5.40 -9.75
CA PRO A 19 4.48 -4.20 -8.94
C PRO A 19 5.80 -3.91 -8.24
N GLN A 20 6.21 -2.65 -8.24
CA GLN A 20 7.39 -2.18 -7.51
C GLN A 20 7.02 -1.79 -6.08
N TYR A 21 5.80 -1.31 -5.89
CA TYR A 21 5.28 -0.82 -4.62
C TYR A 21 4.01 -1.57 -4.25
N TYR A 22 3.82 -1.79 -2.95
CA TYR A 22 2.66 -2.48 -2.42
C TYR A 22 2.02 -1.60 -1.35
N LEU A 23 0.75 -1.28 -1.55
CA LEU A 23 -0.06 -0.53 -0.59
C LEU A 23 -1.16 -1.46 -0.08
N TYR A 24 -1.21 -1.66 1.24
CA TYR A 24 -2.27 -2.41 1.89
C TYR A 24 -3.17 -1.44 2.66
N VAL A 25 -4.48 -1.61 2.52
CA VAL A 25 -5.48 -0.79 3.21
C VAL A 25 -6.41 -1.72 3.96
N TYR A 26 -6.20 -1.84 5.25
CA TYR A 26 -7.13 -2.54 6.13
C TYR A 26 -8.30 -1.60 6.44
N TYR A 27 -9.52 -2.09 6.24
CA TYR A 27 -10.73 -1.29 6.37
C TYR A 27 -11.88 -2.10 6.94
N ALA A 28 -12.89 -1.42 7.48
CA ALA A 28 -14.20 -2.01 7.76
C ALA A 28 -15.26 -1.37 6.85
N LYS A 29 -16.25 -2.13 6.40
CA LYS A 29 -17.31 -1.61 5.51
C LYS A 29 -18.12 -0.46 6.12
N THR A 30 -18.24 -0.44 7.44
CA THR A 30 -18.99 0.57 8.20
C THR A 30 -18.17 1.82 8.53
N CYS A 31 -16.86 1.81 8.25
CA CYS A 31 -15.94 2.90 8.56
C CYS A 31 -16.04 4.03 7.51
N PRO A 32 -16.59 5.22 7.87
CA PRO A 32 -16.81 6.29 6.90
C PRO A 32 -15.50 6.92 6.40
N VAL A 33 -14.51 7.05 7.28
CA VAL A 33 -13.17 7.58 6.92
C VAL A 33 -12.43 6.61 5.99
N CYS A 34 -12.57 5.30 6.20
CA CYS A 34 -12.03 4.29 5.29
C CYS A 34 -12.65 4.40 3.89
N ARG A 35 -13.98 4.58 3.82
CA ARG A 35 -14.67 4.83 2.55
C ARG A 35 -14.14 6.08 1.87
N SER A 36 -13.96 7.18 2.62
CA SER A 36 -13.39 8.42 2.07
C SER A 36 -12.01 8.21 1.45
N PHE A 37 -11.10 7.53 2.17
CA PHE A 37 -9.77 7.18 1.65
C PHE A 37 -9.85 6.34 0.37
N ILE A 38 -10.70 5.30 0.38
CA ILE A 38 -10.86 4.38 -0.75
C ILE A 38 -11.46 5.08 -1.99
N GLU A 39 -12.38 6.02 -1.79
CA GLU A 39 -13.07 6.70 -2.89
C GLU A 39 -12.29 7.91 -3.42
N THR A 40 -11.37 8.48 -2.63
CA THR A 40 -10.68 9.74 -2.97
C THR A 40 -9.19 9.56 -3.21
N VAL A 41 -8.47 8.90 -2.30
CA VAL A 41 -7.01 8.77 -2.37
C VAL A 41 -6.60 7.64 -3.33
N ILE A 42 -7.24 6.47 -3.22
CA ILE A 42 -6.87 5.30 -4.06
C ILE A 42 -6.93 5.63 -5.56
N PRO A 43 -7.99 6.25 -6.11
CA PRO A 43 -8.04 6.57 -7.55
C PRO A 43 -6.88 7.46 -8.01
N GLN A 44 -6.46 8.42 -7.18
CA GLN A 44 -5.34 9.30 -7.49
C GLN A 44 -4.00 8.55 -7.50
N LEU A 45 -3.82 7.60 -6.58
CA LEU A 45 -2.64 6.72 -6.57
C LEU A 45 -2.63 5.77 -7.77
N GLU A 46 -3.79 5.23 -8.16
CA GLU A 46 -3.94 4.41 -9.36
C GLU A 46 -3.63 5.20 -10.63
N GLU A 47 -4.07 6.46 -10.72
CA GLU A 47 -3.74 7.36 -11.83
C GLU A 47 -2.23 7.67 -11.88
N LYS A 48 -1.63 7.99 -10.73
CA LYS A 48 -0.22 8.40 -10.63
C LYS A 48 0.77 7.26 -10.85
N TYR A 49 0.55 6.11 -10.22
CA TYR A 49 1.50 4.99 -10.21
C TYR A 49 1.09 3.84 -11.15
N GLY A 50 -0.19 3.72 -11.49
CA GLY A 50 -0.69 2.68 -12.39
C GLY A 50 -0.17 1.29 -12.00
N SER A 51 0.40 0.58 -12.97
CA SER A 51 0.91 -0.79 -12.76
C SER A 51 2.14 -0.89 -11.85
N SER A 52 2.81 0.21 -11.47
CA SER A 52 3.96 0.13 -10.57
C SER A 52 3.55 -0.04 -9.11
N MET A 53 2.31 0.28 -8.74
CA MET A 53 1.77 0.10 -7.39
C MET A 53 0.64 -0.92 -7.39
N LYS A 54 0.74 -1.93 -6.52
CA LYS A 54 -0.37 -2.84 -6.23
C LYS A 54 -1.06 -2.39 -4.95
N ILE A 55 -2.32 -1.98 -5.08
CA ILE A 55 -3.17 -1.60 -3.95
C ILE A 55 -4.06 -2.79 -3.57
N THR A 56 -3.98 -3.25 -2.33
CA THR A 56 -4.78 -4.36 -1.79
C THR A 56 -5.62 -3.87 -0.63
N LYS A 57 -6.95 -3.98 -0.76
CA LYS A 57 -7.90 -3.64 0.29
C LYS A 57 -8.26 -4.90 1.07
N MET A 58 -8.17 -4.87 2.38
CA MET A 58 -8.38 -6.00 3.28
C MET A 58 -9.48 -5.66 4.28
N ASP A 59 -10.62 -6.33 4.15
CA ASP A 59 -11.77 -6.10 5.02
C ASP A 59 -11.56 -6.81 6.35
N ILE A 60 -11.43 -6.07 7.46
CA ILE A 60 -11.15 -6.64 8.79
C ILE A 60 -12.31 -7.45 9.36
N ASP A 61 -13.48 -7.45 8.72
CA ASP A 61 -14.56 -8.39 9.03
C ASP A 61 -14.26 -9.82 8.49
N GLU A 62 -13.25 -9.98 7.64
CA GLU A 62 -12.77 -11.26 7.12
C GLU A 62 -11.58 -11.79 7.95
N GLU A 63 -11.64 -13.07 8.33
CA GLU A 63 -10.61 -13.72 9.17
C GLU A 63 -9.20 -13.57 8.59
N SER A 64 -9.03 -13.75 7.27
CA SER A 64 -7.74 -13.61 6.61
C SER A 64 -7.17 -12.19 6.69
N SER A 65 -8.03 -11.16 6.74
CA SER A 65 -7.60 -9.78 6.88
C SER A 65 -7.16 -9.46 8.31
N ILE A 66 -7.79 -10.07 9.32
CA ILE A 66 -7.39 -9.95 10.73
C ILE A 66 -5.99 -10.56 10.92
N GLU A 67 -5.74 -11.74 10.37
CA GLU A 67 -4.42 -12.37 10.41
C GLU A 67 -3.36 -11.52 9.70
N ALA A 68 -3.70 -10.98 8.53
CA ALA A 68 -2.82 -10.08 7.79
C ALA A 68 -2.54 -8.77 8.57
N TYR A 69 -3.54 -8.20 9.22
CA TYR A 69 -3.41 -7.02 10.08
C TYR A 69 -2.41 -7.30 11.21
N ALA A 70 -2.63 -8.39 11.96
CA ALA A 70 -1.78 -8.77 13.08
C ALA A 70 -0.35 -9.07 12.63
N LYS A 71 -0.18 -9.79 11.51
CA LYS A 71 1.12 -10.01 10.88
C LYS A 71 1.79 -8.69 10.54
N THR A 72 1.08 -7.75 9.93
CA THR A 72 1.65 -6.46 9.55
C THR A 72 2.13 -5.68 10.77
N CYS A 73 1.32 -5.61 11.84
CA CYS A 73 1.72 -5.00 13.10
C CYS A 73 3.01 -5.60 13.68
N SER A 74 3.20 -6.92 13.54
CA SER A 74 4.41 -7.60 14.04
C SER A 74 5.70 -7.21 13.30
N LEU A 75 5.59 -6.61 12.12
CA LEU A 75 6.71 -6.16 11.28
C LEU A 75 7.13 -4.71 11.58
N LEU A 76 6.38 -3.98 12.41
CA LEU A 76 6.64 -2.58 12.71
C LEU A 76 7.60 -2.43 13.90
N GLU A 77 8.41 -1.37 13.85
CA GLU A 77 9.24 -0.91 14.96
C GLU A 77 8.37 -0.19 15.98
N ASP A 78 8.65 -0.41 17.26
CA ASP A 78 8.03 0.28 18.40
C ASP A 78 6.48 0.25 18.44
N TYR A 79 5.84 -0.61 17.63
CA TYR A 79 4.41 -0.87 17.71
C TYR A 79 4.12 -1.89 18.81
N TYR A 80 3.20 -1.52 19.69
CA TYR A 80 2.66 -2.39 20.73
C TYR A 80 1.15 -2.42 20.64
N ALA A 81 0.56 -3.61 20.77
CA ALA A 81 -0.88 -3.75 20.80
C ALA A 81 -1.45 -3.00 22.02
N ASP A 82 -2.25 -1.98 21.77
CA ASP A 82 -2.93 -1.17 22.77
C ASP A 82 -4.46 -1.14 22.49
N GLU A 83 -5.16 -0.19 23.08
CA GLU A 83 -6.60 0.02 22.87
C GLU A 83 -6.98 0.38 21.43
N ASN A 84 -6.02 0.83 20.62
CA ASN A 84 -6.20 1.14 19.20
C ASN A 84 -5.94 -0.08 18.31
N SER A 85 -5.62 -1.25 18.87
CA SER A 85 -5.49 -2.49 18.10
C SER A 85 -6.78 -2.80 17.31
N GLY A 86 -6.66 -2.93 15.99
CA GLY A 86 -7.79 -3.10 15.09
C GLY A 86 -8.37 -1.79 14.54
N SER A 87 -7.72 -0.65 14.80
CA SER A 87 -8.10 0.64 14.21
C SER A 87 -8.00 0.64 12.69
N VAL A 88 -8.99 1.26 12.05
CA VAL A 88 -9.06 1.40 10.59
C VAL A 88 -9.44 2.84 10.19
N PRO A 89 -8.97 3.34 9.02
CA PRO A 89 -8.12 2.62 8.08
C PRO A 89 -6.71 2.45 8.63
N PHE A 90 -6.13 1.29 8.38
CA PHE A 90 -4.71 1.05 8.61
C PHE A 90 -4.04 0.94 7.25
N ILE A 91 -3.23 1.94 6.93
CA ILE A 91 -2.69 2.21 5.59
C ILE A 91 -1.20 1.88 5.61
N VAL A 92 -0.77 0.96 4.77
CA VAL A 92 0.57 0.37 4.86
C VAL A 92 1.24 0.47 3.50
N LEU A 93 2.24 1.36 3.40
CA LEU A 93 3.15 1.39 2.28
C LEU A 93 4.31 0.45 2.58
N ASP A 94 4.24 -0.75 2.02
CA ASP A 94 5.05 -1.90 2.44
C ASP A 94 6.56 -1.65 2.30
N GLY A 95 7.30 -1.84 3.40
CA GLY A 95 8.72 -1.55 3.48
C GLY A 95 9.08 -0.07 3.65
N TYR A 96 8.09 0.83 3.74
CA TYR A 96 8.29 2.26 3.98
C TYR A 96 7.70 2.69 5.32
N PHE A 97 6.38 2.71 5.45
CA PHE A 97 5.70 3.12 6.67
C PHE A 97 4.29 2.53 6.76
N ALA A 98 3.72 2.60 7.95
CA ALA A 98 2.35 2.25 8.25
C ALA A 98 1.69 3.40 9.01
N LYS A 99 0.44 3.75 8.67
CA LYS A 99 -0.33 4.79 9.35
C LYS A 99 -1.63 4.21 9.88
N PHE A 100 -1.91 4.48 11.15
CA PHE A 100 -3.22 4.24 11.73
C PHE A 100 -4.10 5.49 11.62
N GLY A 101 -5.36 5.28 11.26
CA GLY A 101 -6.32 6.37 11.11
C GLY A 101 -6.10 7.21 9.84
N TYR A 102 -7.08 8.06 9.58
CA TYR A 102 -7.13 8.93 8.43
C TYR A 102 -8.22 9.97 8.64
N GLU A 103 -7.93 11.24 8.37
CA GLU A 103 -8.93 12.30 8.35
C GLU A 103 -9.31 12.68 6.91
N ILE A 104 -10.58 13.05 6.70
CA ILE A 104 -11.15 13.26 5.36
C ILE A 104 -10.46 14.41 4.62
N ASP A 105 -9.96 15.42 5.32
CA ASP A 105 -9.25 16.57 4.75
C ASP A 105 -7.73 16.35 4.59
N GLU A 106 -7.22 15.17 4.94
CA GLU A 106 -5.81 14.78 4.78
C GLU A 106 -5.50 14.10 3.44
N ASP A 107 -6.42 14.09 2.46
CA ASP A 107 -6.24 13.40 1.17
C ASP A 107 -4.88 13.74 0.53
N GLN A 108 -4.57 15.03 0.41
CA GLN A 108 -3.35 15.50 -0.21
C GLN A 108 -2.11 15.22 0.64
N LEU A 109 -2.24 15.32 1.97
CA LEU A 109 -1.18 15.01 2.91
C LEU A 109 -0.76 13.54 2.79
N MET A 110 -1.74 12.64 2.68
CA MET A 110 -1.48 11.21 2.46
C MET A 110 -0.82 10.92 1.12
N ILE A 111 -1.26 11.57 0.05
CA ILE A 111 -0.65 11.40 -1.28
C ILE A 111 0.79 11.91 -1.29
N GLU A 112 1.05 13.05 -0.64
CA GLU A 112 2.39 13.63 -0.50
C GLU A 112 3.31 12.72 0.33
N ALA A 113 2.83 12.19 1.46
CA ALA A 113 3.58 11.25 2.28
C ALA A 113 3.97 9.98 1.53
N ILE A 114 3.05 9.41 0.74
CA ILE A 114 3.35 8.25 -0.12
C ILE A 114 4.40 8.63 -1.16
N ASP A 115 4.26 9.78 -1.82
CA ASP A 115 5.19 10.21 -2.85
C ASP A 115 6.60 10.50 -2.33
N ASP A 116 6.68 11.14 -1.16
CA ASP A 116 7.94 11.42 -0.48
C ASP A 116 8.63 10.14 -0.04
N ALA A 117 7.90 9.21 0.58
CA ALA A 117 8.44 7.92 0.99
C ALA A 117 9.02 7.15 -0.22
N LEU A 118 8.27 7.05 -1.32
CA LEU A 118 8.71 6.38 -2.55
C LEU A 118 9.92 7.05 -3.22
N GLN A 119 10.11 8.35 -2.98
CA GLN A 119 11.27 9.10 -3.48
C GLN A 119 12.40 9.21 -2.44
N HIS A 120 12.32 8.44 -1.34
CA HIS A 120 13.27 8.45 -0.23
C HIS A 120 13.48 9.84 0.39
N ARG A 121 12.43 10.64 0.39
CA ARG A 121 12.35 11.91 1.11
C ARG A 121 11.70 11.71 2.47
N GLN A 122 11.90 12.71 3.32
CA GLN A 122 11.19 12.81 4.58
C GLN A 122 9.69 13.05 4.29
N ILE A 123 8.83 12.23 4.91
CA ILE A 123 7.38 12.42 4.85
C ILE A 123 6.95 13.66 5.68
N PRO A 124 5.77 14.23 5.43
CA PRO A 124 5.26 15.38 6.18
C PRO A 124 5.30 15.17 7.70
N LEU A 125 5.82 16.17 8.44
CA LEU A 125 6.03 16.11 9.88
C LEU A 125 4.73 16.18 10.70
N ASP A 126 3.67 16.69 10.09
CA ASP A 126 2.33 16.77 10.64
C ASP A 126 1.53 15.48 10.41
N LEU A 127 2.09 14.49 9.71
CA LEU A 127 1.49 13.16 9.60
C LEU A 127 1.68 12.37 10.89
N ASN A 128 0.60 12.25 11.66
CA ASN A 128 0.60 11.53 12.94
C ASN A 128 0.28 10.04 12.79
N ASP A 129 0.52 9.28 13.87
CA ASP A 129 0.24 7.84 13.99
C ASP A 129 0.95 6.99 12.93
N VAL A 130 2.18 7.39 12.61
CA VAL A 130 3.07 6.73 11.66
C VAL A 130 4.05 5.83 12.39
N TYR A 131 4.19 4.61 11.87
CA TYR A 131 5.11 3.58 12.34
C TYR A 131 5.97 3.12 11.16
N TYR A 132 7.19 2.71 11.44
CA TYR A 132 8.14 2.26 10.43
C TYR A 132 8.34 0.75 10.50
N PHE A 133 8.76 0.15 9.39
CA PHE A 133 9.08 -1.27 9.36
C PHE A 133 10.41 -1.55 10.04
N GLN A 134 10.49 -2.69 10.72
CA GLN A 134 11.75 -3.25 11.18
C GLN A 134 12.71 -3.44 10.01
N GLU A 135 14.00 -3.23 10.24
CA GLU A 135 15.02 -3.34 9.19
C GLU A 135 14.89 -4.65 8.38
N GLY A 136 14.73 -4.49 7.06
CA GLY A 136 14.61 -5.59 6.11
C GLY A 136 13.31 -6.38 6.16
N LYS A 137 12.26 -5.89 6.85
CA LYS A 137 10.94 -6.51 6.90
C LYS A 137 9.98 -5.88 5.90
N THR A 138 9.25 -6.74 5.21
CA THR A 138 8.12 -6.40 4.32
C THR A 138 7.00 -7.40 4.55
N PHE A 139 5.79 -7.01 4.19
CA PHE A 139 4.61 -7.86 4.24
C PHE A 139 4.52 -8.78 3.01
N HIS A 140 4.87 -8.26 1.82
CA HIS A 140 4.89 -9.02 0.56
C HIS A 140 6.13 -9.90 0.39
#